data_AF-A0A2T2UVV9-F1
#
_entry.id   AF-A0A2T2UVV9-F1
#
_cell.length_a   1.000
_cell.length_b   1.000
_cell.length_c   1.000
_cell.angle_alpha   90.00
_cell.angle_beta   90.00
_cell.angle_gamma   90.00
#
_symmetry.space_group_name_H-M   'P 1'
#
loop_
_entity.id
_entity.type
_entity.pdbx_description
1 polymer ?
#
loop_
_entity_poly.entity_id
_entity_poly.type
_entity_poly.pdbx_seq_one_letter_code
_entity_poly.pdbx_strand_id
1 'polypeptide(L)'
;MVLVCFLGLQLGAVPALAQDDLSPEQKQKLQKELQQTYKEGAKAGNAENFETAIARFEESIQLAERLGMNNLTTKIEGSLVESLKGAASAALNEEDYETALSYYEELTNYTDNDPSVYYNRGLALINMNRTEAGLESLQTAIEIGNQTGNTRVAGLATERIQDEFVATASEALQGDNPSQSQIETALGALDQMREYVDPSATSMFYRATALFEAGQHQQAIQNAREGLEMHQGSRSDAAKFHYIIGESQLETGNKASACETFKNAAYGDYQARANHYLENECDNL
;
A
#
# COMPACT_ATOMS: atom_id res chain seq x y z
N MET A 1 -65.17 7.45 25.47
CA MET A 1 -65.06 8.66 26.33
C MET A 1 -63.83 8.51 27.20
N VAL A 2 -62.65 8.89 26.69
CA VAL A 2 -61.57 9.57 27.45
C VAL A 2 -60.81 10.38 26.39
N LEU A 3 -60.86 11.69 26.60
CA LEU A 3 -60.09 12.73 25.93
C LEU A 3 -58.69 12.77 26.58
N VAL A 4 -57.65 13.20 25.86
CA VAL A 4 -56.67 14.23 26.28
C VAL A 4 -55.29 14.09 25.59
N CYS A 5 -54.98 15.18 24.88
CA CYS A 5 -53.70 15.85 24.60
C CYS A 5 -52.54 15.14 23.88
N PHE A 6 -52.44 15.49 22.59
CA PHE A 6 -51.18 15.71 21.89
C PHE A 6 -50.38 16.84 22.57
N LEU A 7 -49.21 16.52 23.13
CA LEU A 7 -48.13 17.50 23.30
C LEU A 7 -47.21 17.39 22.09
N GLY A 8 -47.32 18.36 21.18
CA GLY A 8 -46.31 18.59 20.16
C GLY A 8 -45.02 19.06 20.82
N LEU A 9 -43.94 18.28 20.67
CA LEU A 9 -42.60 18.81 20.86
C LEU A 9 -42.37 19.88 19.80
N GLN A 10 -42.31 21.13 20.24
CA GLN A 10 -41.87 22.24 19.41
C GLN A 10 -40.42 21.97 18.98
N LEU A 11 -40.24 21.84 17.67
CA LEU A 11 -38.97 22.07 17.00
C LEU A 11 -38.52 23.49 17.40
N GLY A 12 -37.64 23.57 18.39
CA GLY A 12 -36.83 24.75 18.61
C GLY A 12 -35.99 24.94 17.35
N ALA A 13 -36.40 25.87 16.50
CA ALA A 13 -35.58 26.35 15.41
C ALA A 13 -34.24 26.79 16.00
N VAL A 14 -33.19 26.04 15.73
CA VAL A 14 -31.82 26.52 15.89
C VAL A 14 -31.75 27.81 15.07
N PRO A 15 -31.34 28.96 15.65
CA PRO A 15 -31.25 30.17 14.88
C PRO A 15 -30.28 29.92 13.73
N ALA A 16 -30.75 30.12 12.49
CA ALA A 16 -29.85 30.29 11.36
C ALA A 16 -28.82 31.35 11.78
N LEU A 17 -27.55 30.95 11.85
CA LEU A 17 -26.43 31.83 12.16
C LEU A 17 -26.55 33.08 11.27
N ALA A 18 -26.83 34.21 11.90
CA ALA A 18 -26.78 35.49 11.23
C ALA A 18 -25.38 35.64 10.63
N GLN A 19 -25.29 35.76 9.31
CA GLN A 19 -24.14 36.43 8.70
C GLN A 19 -24.17 37.85 9.24
N ASP A 20 -23.42 38.11 10.31
CA ASP A 20 -23.24 39.46 10.83
C ASP A 20 -22.69 40.32 9.68
N ASP A 21 -23.45 41.32 9.26
CA ASP A 21 -23.04 42.26 8.23
C ASP A 21 -21.84 43.06 8.73
N LEU A 22 -20.63 42.54 8.45
CA LEU A 22 -19.37 43.16 8.82
C LEU A 22 -19.27 44.58 8.25
N SER A 23 -18.91 45.54 9.09
CA SER A 23 -18.64 46.91 8.67
C SER A 23 -17.43 46.97 7.71
N PRO A 24 -17.30 48.01 6.86
CA PRO A 24 -16.13 48.17 6.00
C PRO A 24 -14.79 48.13 6.76
N GLU A 25 -14.74 48.70 7.96
CA GLU A 25 -13.56 48.71 8.82
C GLU A 25 -13.23 47.31 9.35
N GLN A 26 -14.24 46.55 9.77
CA GLN A 26 -14.09 45.15 10.20
C GLN A 26 -13.61 44.28 9.03
N LYS A 27 -14.21 44.43 7.85
CA LYS A 27 -13.78 43.73 6.63
C LYS A 27 -12.31 44.04 6.32
N GLN A 28 -11.90 45.31 6.36
CA GLN A 28 -10.52 45.68 6.10
C GLN A 28 -9.54 45.12 7.14
N LYS A 29 -9.94 45.05 8.42
CA LYS A 29 -9.12 44.45 9.48
C LYS A 29 -8.92 42.95 9.24
N LEU A 30 -10.02 42.21 9.01
CA LEU A 30 -9.97 40.76 8.74
C LEU A 30 -9.18 40.45 7.46
N GLN A 31 -9.27 41.30 6.42
CA GLN A 31 -8.47 41.14 5.20
C GLN A 31 -6.97 41.27 5.46
N LYS A 32 -6.55 42.20 6.33
CA LYS A 32 -5.13 42.35 6.71
C LYS A 32 -4.65 41.15 7.51
N GLU A 33 -5.47 40.68 8.43
CA GLU A 33 -5.20 39.50 9.26
C GLU A 33 -5.04 38.25 8.38
N LEU A 34 -5.98 38.03 7.46
CA LEU A 34 -5.94 36.95 6.46
C LEU A 34 -4.64 36.97 5.63
N GLN A 35 -4.24 38.15 5.14
CA GLN A 35 -2.99 38.28 4.37
C GLN A 35 -1.76 37.92 5.20
N GLN A 36 -1.77 38.28 6.48
CA GLN A 36 -0.68 38.00 7.40
C GLN A 36 -0.61 36.51 7.76
N THR A 37 -1.73 35.91 8.17
CA THR A 37 -1.81 34.49 8.53
C THR A 37 -1.42 33.60 7.35
N TYR A 38 -1.90 33.91 6.14
CA TYR A 38 -1.53 33.16 4.94
C TYR A 38 -0.03 33.25 4.65
N LYS A 39 0.55 34.45 4.78
CA LYS A 39 1.99 34.65 4.57
C LYS A 39 2.83 33.91 5.59
N GLU A 40 2.40 33.88 6.85
CA GLU A 40 3.06 33.10 7.92
C GLU A 40 2.98 31.61 7.63
N GLY A 41 1.81 31.09 7.22
CA GLY A 41 1.64 29.70 6.83
C GLY A 41 2.53 29.31 5.66
N ALA A 42 2.54 30.11 4.60
CA ALA A 42 3.41 29.88 3.43
C ALA A 42 4.90 29.93 3.80
N LYS A 43 5.31 30.83 4.70
CA LYS A 43 6.69 30.88 5.18
C LYS A 43 7.06 29.62 5.97
N ALA A 44 6.17 29.17 6.86
CA ALA A 44 6.38 27.98 7.68
C ALA A 44 6.44 26.71 6.82
N GLY A 45 5.53 26.55 5.86
CA GLY A 45 5.51 25.40 4.96
C GLY A 45 6.78 25.30 4.10
N ASN A 46 7.26 26.43 3.57
CA ASN A 46 8.54 26.47 2.85
C ASN A 46 9.77 26.15 3.74
N ALA A 47 9.63 26.29 5.05
CA ALA A 47 10.65 25.94 6.03
C ALA A 47 10.43 24.54 6.64
N GLU A 48 9.50 23.75 6.07
CA GLU A 48 9.11 22.42 6.53
C GLU A 48 8.60 22.39 7.99
N ASN A 49 8.25 23.55 8.54
CA ASN A 49 7.54 23.65 9.82
C ASN A 49 6.04 23.48 9.56
N PHE A 50 5.65 22.24 9.28
CA PHE A 50 4.31 21.92 8.83
C PHE A 50 3.24 22.16 9.90
N GLU A 51 3.52 21.91 11.18
CA GLU A 51 2.59 22.18 12.28
C GLU A 51 2.19 23.68 12.30
N THR A 52 3.18 24.58 12.20
CA THR A 52 2.90 26.02 12.13
C THR A 52 2.21 26.39 10.82
N ALA A 53 2.57 25.74 9.71
CA ALA A 53 1.94 26.00 8.41
C ALA A 53 0.45 25.66 8.43
N ILE A 54 0.10 24.47 8.91
CA ILE A 54 -1.26 23.95 9.05
C ILE A 54 -2.11 24.91 9.88
N ALA A 55 -1.68 25.21 11.11
CA ALA A 55 -2.42 26.10 12.01
C ALA A 55 -2.70 27.48 11.39
N ARG A 56 -1.71 28.04 10.67
CA ARG A 56 -1.87 29.33 9.98
C ARG A 56 -2.76 29.28 8.76
N PHE A 57 -2.76 28.17 8.02
CA PHE A 57 -3.66 28.00 6.89
C PHE A 57 -5.10 27.78 7.35
N GLU A 58 -5.35 27.02 8.41
CA GLU A 58 -6.68 26.87 9.02
C GLU A 58 -7.25 28.21 9.50
N GLU A 59 -6.43 29.01 10.20
CA GLU A 59 -6.83 30.37 10.62
C GLU A 59 -7.17 31.25 9.41
N SER A 60 -6.39 31.14 8.34
CA SER A 60 -6.63 31.86 7.09
C SER A 60 -7.92 31.41 6.39
N ILE A 61 -8.24 30.11 6.43
CA ILE A 61 -9.50 29.57 5.90
C ILE A 61 -10.69 30.18 6.64
N GLN A 62 -10.68 30.14 7.97
CA GLN A 62 -11.76 30.71 8.79
C GLN A 62 -11.96 32.21 8.51
N LEU A 63 -10.88 32.97 8.35
CA LEU A 63 -10.95 34.39 8.01
C LEU A 63 -11.52 34.62 6.60
N ALA A 64 -11.11 33.81 5.62
CA ALA A 64 -11.62 33.88 4.25
C ALA A 64 -13.12 33.54 4.16
N GLU A 65 -13.57 32.52 4.90
CA GLU A 65 -14.99 32.15 5.01
C GLU A 65 -15.83 33.27 5.60
N ARG A 66 -15.37 33.89 6.70
CA ARG A 66 -16.06 35.04 7.32
C ARG A 66 -16.17 36.24 6.38
N LEU A 67 -15.23 36.38 5.44
CA LEU A 67 -15.24 37.41 4.41
C LEU A 67 -16.03 37.01 3.16
N GLY A 68 -16.57 35.79 3.09
CA GLY A 68 -17.29 35.25 1.93
C GLY A 68 -16.38 35.01 0.71
N MET A 69 -15.09 34.76 0.93
CA MET A 69 -14.07 34.63 -0.12
C MET A 69 -13.86 33.17 -0.57
N ASN A 70 -14.92 32.50 -1.03
CA ASN A 70 -14.91 31.05 -1.30
C ASN A 70 -13.77 30.60 -2.25
N ASN A 71 -13.52 31.34 -3.34
CA ASN A 71 -12.43 31.00 -4.28
C ASN A 71 -11.03 31.09 -3.64
N LEU A 72 -10.87 31.91 -2.60
CA LEU A 72 -9.62 32.01 -1.85
C LEU A 72 -9.54 30.90 -0.81
N THR A 73 -10.64 30.56 -0.14
CA THR A 73 -10.72 29.40 0.76
C THR A 73 -10.20 28.15 0.06
N THR A 74 -10.71 27.80 -1.13
CA THR A 74 -10.24 26.64 -1.90
C THR A 74 -8.75 26.68 -2.26
N LYS A 75 -8.19 27.88 -2.50
CA LYS A 75 -6.74 28.02 -2.75
C LYS A 75 -5.92 27.79 -1.49
N ILE A 76 -6.40 28.26 -0.35
CA ILE A 76 -5.72 28.09 0.93
C ILE A 76 -5.82 26.62 1.37
N GLU A 77 -6.97 25.97 1.18
CA GLU A 77 -7.14 24.51 1.38
C GLU A 77 -6.12 23.72 0.57
N GLY A 78 -5.85 24.07 -0.69
CA GLY A 78 -4.77 23.45 -1.45
C GLY A 78 -3.39 23.59 -0.79
N SER A 79 -3.11 24.72 -0.14
CA SER A 79 -1.84 24.94 0.59
C SER A 79 -1.79 24.18 1.91
N LEU A 80 -2.94 24.06 2.59
CA LEU A 80 -3.13 23.24 3.78
C LEU A 80 -2.88 21.76 3.45
N VAL A 81 -3.50 21.24 2.38
CA VAL A 81 -3.31 19.87 1.89
C VAL A 81 -1.84 19.56 1.63
N GLU A 82 -1.11 20.44 0.95
CA GLU A 82 0.32 20.22 0.71
C GLU A 82 1.14 20.24 2.02
N SER A 83 0.75 21.05 3.00
CA SER A 83 1.39 21.07 4.33
C SER A 83 1.09 19.79 5.12
N LEU A 84 -0.15 19.29 5.07
CA LEU A 84 -0.56 18.02 5.67
C LEU A 84 0.18 16.83 5.05
N LYS A 85 0.32 16.79 3.72
CA LYS A 85 1.13 15.77 3.03
C LYS A 85 2.58 15.82 3.48
N GLY A 86 3.14 17.02 3.61
CA GLY A 86 4.49 17.24 4.14
C GLY A 86 4.63 16.70 5.57
N ALA A 87 3.71 17.07 6.47
CA ALA A 87 3.68 16.61 7.85
C ALA A 87 3.56 15.09 7.97
N ALA A 88 2.61 14.49 7.24
CA ALA A 88 2.40 13.05 7.22
C ALA A 88 3.64 12.30 6.72
N SER A 89 4.27 12.81 5.65
CA SER A 89 5.48 12.20 5.10
C SER A 89 6.69 12.34 6.03
N ALA A 90 6.82 13.48 6.71
CA ALA A 90 7.87 13.68 7.72
C ALA A 90 7.70 12.71 8.89
N ALA A 91 6.48 12.62 9.45
CA ALA A 91 6.17 11.69 10.53
C ALA A 91 6.41 10.22 10.12
N LEU A 92 6.00 9.85 8.89
CA LEU A 92 6.25 8.50 8.36
C LEU A 92 7.75 8.18 8.25
N ASN A 93 8.56 9.14 7.78
CA ASN A 93 10.01 8.97 7.68
C ASN A 93 10.71 8.90 9.04
N GLU A 94 10.12 9.52 10.07
CA GLU A 94 10.57 9.45 11.46
C GLU A 94 10.04 8.21 12.20
N GLU A 95 9.29 7.34 11.50
CA GLU A 95 8.61 6.16 12.06
C GLU A 95 7.59 6.51 13.16
N ASP A 96 7.13 7.76 13.24
CA ASP A 96 6.01 8.19 14.08
C ASP A 96 4.68 7.91 13.34
N TYR A 97 4.33 6.63 13.30
CA TYR A 97 3.20 6.14 12.53
C TYR A 97 1.85 6.66 13.05
N GLU A 98 1.69 6.80 14.37
CA GLU A 98 0.47 7.40 14.95
C GLU A 98 0.26 8.83 14.47
N THR A 99 1.30 9.66 14.51
CA THR A 99 1.23 11.04 14.02
C THR A 99 1.04 11.07 12.50
N ALA A 100 1.70 10.20 11.74
CA ALA A 100 1.48 10.10 10.29
C ALA A 100 0.01 9.76 9.97
N LEU A 101 -0.58 8.83 10.72
CA LEU A 101 -1.98 8.42 10.54
C LEU A 101 -2.97 9.53 10.85
N SER A 102 -2.73 10.35 11.88
CA SER A 102 -3.64 11.47 12.18
C SER A 102 -3.68 12.47 11.02
N TYR A 103 -2.53 12.79 10.42
CA TYR A 103 -2.49 13.64 9.22
C TYR A 103 -3.10 12.97 7.99
N TYR A 104 -2.92 11.66 7.79
CA TYR A 104 -3.59 10.95 6.70
C TYR A 104 -5.11 10.91 6.88
N GLU A 105 -5.62 10.76 8.10
CA GLU A 105 -7.05 10.84 8.41
C GLU A 105 -7.60 12.25 8.19
N GLU A 106 -6.80 13.29 8.40
CA GLU A 106 -7.21 14.64 8.05
C GLU A 106 -7.25 14.83 6.52
N LEU A 107 -6.23 14.33 5.81
CA LEU A 107 -6.11 14.41 4.35
C LEU A 107 -7.27 13.74 3.60
N THR A 108 -7.88 12.68 4.14
CA THR A 108 -9.04 12.04 3.50
C THR A 108 -10.27 12.95 3.44
N ASN A 109 -10.32 14.05 4.20
CA ASN A 109 -11.39 15.05 4.05
C ASN A 109 -11.20 15.97 2.83
N TYR A 110 -10.01 15.97 2.22
CA TYR A 110 -9.63 16.87 1.13
C TYR A 110 -9.20 16.15 -0.15
N THR A 111 -8.73 14.90 -0.07
CA THR A 111 -7.94 14.26 -1.12
C THR A 111 -8.46 12.89 -1.57
N ASP A 112 -9.75 12.81 -1.89
CA ASP A 112 -10.39 11.57 -2.40
C ASP A 112 -9.75 11.00 -3.68
N ASN A 113 -8.90 11.77 -4.38
CA ASN A 113 -8.30 11.38 -5.67
C ASN A 113 -6.76 11.35 -5.66
N ASP A 114 -6.09 11.42 -4.51
CA ASP A 114 -4.63 11.24 -4.45
C ASP A 114 -4.28 9.84 -3.93
N PRO A 115 -3.89 8.89 -4.79
CA PRO A 115 -3.60 7.52 -4.36
C PRO A 115 -2.37 7.45 -3.44
N SER A 116 -1.50 8.46 -3.45
CA SER A 116 -0.29 8.49 -2.62
C SER A 116 -0.63 8.60 -1.13
N VAL A 117 -1.73 9.27 -0.80
CA VAL A 117 -2.24 9.41 0.58
C VAL A 117 -2.63 8.03 1.13
N TYR A 118 -3.40 7.26 0.36
CA TYR A 118 -3.83 5.92 0.76
C TYR A 118 -2.68 4.91 0.75
N TYR A 119 -1.75 5.02 -0.20
CA TYR A 119 -0.56 4.19 -0.23
C TYR A 119 0.27 4.35 1.06
N ASN A 120 0.60 5.59 1.42
CA ASN A 120 1.40 5.87 2.60
C ASN A 120 0.65 5.59 3.91
N ARG A 121 -0.67 5.83 3.96
CA ARG A 121 -1.52 5.37 5.07
C ARG A 121 -1.44 3.85 5.25
N GLY A 122 -1.47 3.10 4.15
CA GLY A 122 -1.30 1.66 4.15
C GLY A 122 0.05 1.24 4.74
N LEU A 123 1.14 1.90 4.34
CA LEU A 123 2.47 1.66 4.90
C LEU A 123 2.52 1.90 6.42
N ALA A 124 1.98 3.03 6.89
CA ALA A 124 1.94 3.34 8.32
C ALA A 124 1.18 2.26 9.11
N LEU A 125 0.01 1.85 8.61
CA LEU A 125 -0.81 0.81 9.25
C LEU A 125 -0.09 -0.53 9.33
N ILE A 126 0.57 -0.97 8.26
CA ILE A 126 1.28 -2.25 8.27
C ILE A 126 2.46 -2.21 9.25
N ASN A 127 3.23 -1.11 9.29
CA ASN A 127 4.33 -0.98 10.26
C ASN A 127 3.85 -0.98 11.73
N MET A 128 2.59 -0.59 11.97
CA MET A 128 1.94 -0.71 13.28
C MET A 128 1.31 -2.09 13.54
N ASN A 129 1.56 -3.10 12.70
CA ASN A 129 0.92 -4.42 12.74
C ASN A 129 -0.61 -4.38 12.57
N ARG A 130 -1.16 -3.33 11.96
CA ARG A 130 -2.58 -3.20 11.59
C ARG A 130 -2.77 -3.64 10.13
N THR A 131 -2.29 -4.84 9.81
CA THR A 131 -2.12 -5.32 8.43
C THR A 131 -3.41 -5.28 7.61
N GLU A 132 -4.53 -5.76 8.14
CA GLU A 132 -5.82 -5.77 7.41
C GLU A 132 -6.24 -4.38 6.93
N ALA A 133 -6.27 -3.39 7.83
CA ALA A 133 -6.56 -1.99 7.48
C ALA A 133 -5.50 -1.38 6.54
N GLY A 134 -4.25 -1.84 6.66
CA GLY A 134 -3.17 -1.46 5.75
C GLY A 134 -3.41 -1.96 4.33
N LEU A 135 -3.79 -3.23 4.18
CA LEU A 135 -4.13 -3.85 2.89
C LEU A 135 -5.35 -3.15 2.24
N GLU A 136 -6.39 -2.84 3.00
CA GLU A 136 -7.54 -2.06 2.52
C GLU A 136 -7.13 -0.67 2.01
N SER A 137 -6.18 -0.02 2.69
CA SER A 137 -5.66 1.29 2.27
C SER A 137 -4.87 1.17 0.96
N LEU A 138 -4.04 0.14 0.83
CA LEU A 138 -3.30 -0.12 -0.40
C LEU A 138 -4.24 -0.47 -1.56
N GLN A 139 -5.32 -1.21 -1.32
CA GLN A 139 -6.34 -1.49 -2.33
C GLN A 139 -7.03 -0.21 -2.81
N THR A 140 -7.41 0.68 -1.89
CA THR A 140 -7.92 2.01 -2.23
C THR A 140 -6.91 2.81 -3.07
N ALA A 141 -5.62 2.73 -2.76
CA ALA A 141 -4.57 3.38 -3.55
C ALA A 141 -4.47 2.83 -4.99
N ILE A 142 -4.64 1.52 -5.17
CA ILE A 142 -4.69 0.87 -6.49
C ILE A 142 -5.91 1.36 -7.28
N GLU A 143 -7.09 1.37 -6.66
CA GLU A 143 -8.33 1.81 -7.28
C GLU A 143 -8.25 3.26 -7.78
N ILE A 144 -7.85 4.17 -6.89
CA ILE A 144 -7.70 5.60 -7.24
C ILE A 144 -6.58 5.78 -8.26
N GLY A 145 -5.46 5.09 -8.13
CA GLY A 145 -4.35 5.16 -9.07
C GLY A 145 -4.76 4.75 -10.48
N ASN A 146 -5.55 3.69 -10.61
CA ASN A 146 -6.10 3.25 -11.89
C ASN A 146 -7.13 4.23 -12.46
N GLN A 147 -8.02 4.78 -11.61
CA GLN A 147 -9.02 5.76 -12.03
C GLN A 147 -8.41 7.08 -12.50
N THR A 148 -7.35 7.53 -11.82
CA THR A 148 -6.67 8.81 -12.10
C THR A 148 -5.54 8.71 -13.12
N GLY A 149 -5.17 7.48 -13.53
CA GLY A 149 -4.02 7.22 -14.41
C GLY A 149 -2.66 7.32 -13.73
N ASN A 150 -2.62 7.41 -12.39
CA ASN A 150 -1.39 7.30 -11.60
C ASN A 150 -1.00 5.82 -11.42
N THR A 151 -0.61 5.20 -12.54
CA THR A 151 -0.23 3.78 -12.59
C THR A 151 1.02 3.47 -11.78
N ARG A 152 1.87 4.48 -11.52
CA ARG A 152 3.07 4.32 -10.67
C ARG A 152 2.68 3.97 -9.24
N VAL A 153 1.79 4.74 -8.62
CA VAL A 153 1.37 4.48 -7.22
C VAL A 153 0.55 3.19 -7.14
N ALA A 154 -0.32 2.93 -8.12
CA ALA A 154 -1.04 1.66 -8.18
C ALA A 154 -0.09 0.44 -8.26
N GLY A 155 0.98 0.54 -9.06
CA GLY A 155 2.03 -0.49 -9.14
C GLY A 155 2.75 -0.69 -7.80
N LEU A 156 3.19 0.39 -7.15
CA LEU A 156 3.84 0.32 -5.83
C LEU A 156 2.93 -0.29 -4.75
N ALA A 157 1.65 0.08 -4.74
CA ALA A 157 0.68 -0.50 -3.82
C ALA A 157 0.46 -2.00 -4.10
N THR A 158 0.41 -2.39 -5.38
CA THR A 158 0.29 -3.79 -5.80
C THR A 158 1.51 -4.60 -5.33
N GLU A 159 2.72 -4.11 -5.59
CA GLU A 159 3.97 -4.74 -5.15
C GLU A 159 4.02 -4.86 -3.63
N ARG A 160 3.63 -3.82 -2.89
CA ARG A 160 3.64 -3.85 -1.42
C ARG A 160 2.67 -4.90 -0.85
N ILE A 161 1.50 -5.09 -1.45
CA ILE A 161 0.56 -6.15 -1.07
C ILE A 161 1.19 -7.52 -1.37
N GLN A 162 1.75 -7.72 -2.56
CA GLN A 162 2.42 -8.97 -2.93
C GLN A 162 3.55 -9.30 -1.95
N ASP A 163 4.38 -8.32 -1.59
CA ASP A 163 5.50 -8.49 -0.67
C ASP A 163 5.05 -8.89 0.75
N GLU A 164 3.89 -8.40 1.22
CA GLU A 164 3.34 -8.79 2.53
C GLU A 164 3.04 -10.30 2.60
N PHE A 165 2.35 -10.82 1.57
CA PHE A 165 1.99 -12.23 1.51
C PHE A 165 3.18 -13.12 1.15
N VAL A 166 4.09 -12.63 0.31
CA VAL A 166 5.35 -13.29 -0.01
C VAL A 166 6.24 -13.41 1.23
N ALA A 167 6.31 -12.38 2.08
CA ALA A 167 7.06 -12.43 3.32
C ALA A 167 6.54 -13.57 4.21
N THR A 168 5.22 -13.63 4.42
CA THR A 168 4.56 -14.71 5.19
C THR A 168 4.88 -16.09 4.61
N ALA A 169 4.77 -16.26 3.29
CA ALA A 169 5.06 -17.53 2.63
C ALA A 169 6.55 -17.91 2.73
N SER A 170 7.44 -16.95 2.55
CA SER A 170 8.89 -17.16 2.62
C SER A 170 9.36 -17.55 4.03
N GLU A 171 8.79 -16.91 5.06
CA GLU A 171 9.08 -17.21 6.46
C GLU A 171 8.59 -18.61 6.84
N ALA A 172 7.36 -18.96 6.41
CA ALA A 172 6.80 -20.29 6.67
C ALA A 172 7.65 -21.41 6.05
N LEU A 173 8.20 -21.19 4.85
CA LEU A 173 9.04 -22.16 4.13
C LEU A 173 10.52 -22.11 4.52
N GLN A 174 10.91 -21.35 5.55
CA GLN A 174 12.30 -21.27 5.96
C GLN A 174 12.80 -22.58 6.61
N GLY A 175 14.02 -22.99 6.23
CA GLY A 175 14.70 -24.16 6.78
C GLY A 175 14.56 -25.41 5.90
N ASP A 176 15.16 -26.51 6.35
CA ASP A 176 15.11 -27.78 5.63
C ASP A 176 13.87 -28.58 6.05
N ASN A 177 13.06 -29.02 5.08
CA ASN A 177 11.83 -29.82 5.27
C ASN A 177 10.77 -29.10 6.14
N PRO A 178 10.09 -28.06 5.61
CA PRO A 178 8.99 -27.40 6.32
C PRO A 178 7.88 -28.40 6.68
N SER A 179 7.30 -28.23 7.86
CA SER A 179 6.19 -29.08 8.30
C SER A 179 4.94 -28.85 7.44
N GLN A 180 4.02 -29.82 7.45
CA GLN A 180 2.73 -29.70 6.76
C GLN A 180 1.99 -28.39 7.12
N SER A 181 2.01 -28.00 8.40
CA SER A 181 1.37 -26.75 8.84
C SER A 181 2.06 -25.51 8.26
N GLN A 182 3.38 -25.52 8.10
CA GLN A 182 4.11 -24.41 7.48
C GLN A 182 3.80 -24.30 5.98
N ILE A 183 3.74 -25.44 5.29
CA ILE A 183 3.34 -25.51 3.88
C ILE A 183 1.92 -24.94 3.70
N GLU A 184 0.99 -25.32 4.57
CA GLU A 184 -0.39 -24.80 4.58
C GLU A 184 -0.43 -23.29 4.83
N THR A 185 0.37 -22.77 5.76
CA THR A 185 0.50 -21.32 5.98
C THR A 185 0.97 -20.60 4.72
N ALA A 186 1.99 -21.12 4.04
CA ALA A 186 2.52 -20.49 2.83
C ALA A 186 1.49 -20.48 1.69
N LEU A 187 0.83 -21.61 1.43
CA LEU A 187 -0.20 -21.71 0.39
C LEU A 187 -1.41 -20.82 0.72
N GLY A 188 -1.85 -20.81 1.98
CA GLY A 188 -2.97 -19.98 2.44
C GLY A 188 -2.71 -18.49 2.28
N ALA A 189 -1.51 -18.02 2.63
CA ALA A 189 -1.12 -16.62 2.42
C ALA A 189 -1.14 -16.24 0.93
N LEU A 190 -0.63 -17.13 0.06
CA LEU A 190 -0.60 -16.89 -1.38
C LEU A 190 -1.98 -17.03 -2.05
N ASP A 191 -2.90 -17.79 -1.46
CA ASP A 191 -4.30 -17.81 -1.87
C ASP A 191 -5.02 -16.52 -1.44
N GLN A 192 -4.83 -16.07 -0.20
CA GLN A 192 -5.41 -14.83 0.31
C GLN A 192 -4.94 -13.61 -0.48
N MET A 193 -3.67 -13.57 -0.89
CA MET A 193 -3.14 -12.50 -1.75
C MET A 193 -4.00 -12.25 -3.01
N ARG A 194 -4.58 -13.31 -3.59
CA ARG A 194 -5.38 -13.25 -4.82
C ARG A 194 -6.72 -12.54 -4.64
N GLU A 195 -7.14 -12.31 -3.40
CA GLU A 195 -8.32 -11.48 -3.09
C GLU A 195 -8.03 -9.99 -3.28
N TYR A 196 -6.75 -9.59 -3.23
CA TYR A 196 -6.32 -8.20 -3.32
C TYR A 196 -5.66 -7.89 -4.67
N VAL A 197 -4.75 -8.74 -5.14
CA VAL A 197 -3.88 -8.48 -6.29
C VAL A 197 -3.55 -9.74 -7.08
N ASP A 198 -3.25 -9.56 -8.36
CA ASP A 198 -2.74 -10.64 -9.19
C ASP A 198 -1.36 -11.12 -8.70
N PRO A 199 -1.02 -12.40 -8.90
CA PRO A 199 0.29 -12.94 -8.52
C PRO A 199 1.47 -12.30 -9.28
N SER A 200 2.58 -12.14 -8.58
CA SER A 200 3.90 -11.82 -9.17
C SER A 200 4.72 -13.08 -9.44
N ALA A 201 5.77 -12.93 -10.26
CA ALA A 201 6.76 -14.00 -10.48
C ALA A 201 7.33 -14.54 -9.15
N THR A 202 7.58 -13.67 -8.17
CA THR A 202 8.09 -14.07 -6.85
C THR A 202 7.05 -14.85 -6.04
N SER A 203 5.79 -14.42 -6.04
CA SER A 203 4.72 -15.18 -5.39
C SER A 203 4.53 -16.57 -6.02
N MET A 204 4.67 -16.68 -7.35
CA MET A 204 4.62 -17.94 -8.08
C MET A 204 5.78 -18.87 -7.73
N PHE A 205 6.97 -18.31 -7.53
CA PHE A 205 8.12 -19.07 -7.04
C PHE A 205 7.83 -19.69 -5.67
N TYR A 206 7.40 -18.90 -4.69
CA TYR A 206 7.11 -19.44 -3.35
C TYR A 206 5.95 -20.42 -3.34
N ARG A 207 4.93 -20.22 -4.21
CA ARG A 207 3.86 -21.20 -4.39
C ARG A 207 4.40 -22.52 -4.95
N ALA A 208 5.25 -22.46 -5.96
CA ALA A 208 5.87 -23.65 -6.54
C ALA A 208 6.74 -24.40 -5.51
N THR A 209 7.50 -23.68 -4.69
CA THR A 209 8.27 -24.26 -3.59
C THR A 209 7.36 -24.96 -2.57
N ALA A 210 6.31 -24.29 -2.09
CA ALA A 210 5.36 -24.92 -1.16
C ALA A 210 4.70 -26.19 -1.75
N LEU A 211 4.33 -26.16 -3.03
CA LEU A 211 3.76 -27.31 -3.73
C LEU A 211 4.76 -28.45 -3.90
N PHE A 212 6.05 -28.14 -4.12
CA PHE A 212 7.11 -29.15 -4.17
C PHE A 212 7.25 -29.85 -2.82
N GLU A 213 7.35 -29.08 -1.73
CA GLU A 213 7.44 -29.61 -0.36
C GLU A 213 6.18 -30.41 0.03
N ALA A 214 5.02 -30.07 -0.54
CA ALA A 214 3.78 -30.83 -0.39
C ALA A 214 3.74 -32.15 -1.20
N GLY A 215 4.78 -32.48 -1.97
CA GLY A 215 4.81 -33.61 -2.90
C GLY A 215 3.94 -33.43 -4.15
N GLN A 216 3.43 -32.22 -4.40
CA GLN A 216 2.57 -31.89 -5.54
C GLN A 216 3.39 -31.45 -6.75
N HIS A 217 4.34 -32.29 -7.16
CA HIS A 217 5.39 -31.95 -8.13
C HIS A 217 4.86 -31.46 -9.50
N GLN A 218 3.75 -31.98 -10.00
CA GLN A 218 3.16 -31.49 -11.26
C GLN A 218 2.64 -30.05 -11.14
N GLN A 219 2.02 -29.70 -10.00
CA GLN A 219 1.55 -28.34 -9.74
C GLN A 219 2.73 -27.39 -9.49
N ALA A 220 3.77 -27.86 -8.81
CA ALA A 220 5.01 -27.10 -8.62
C ALA A 220 5.64 -26.71 -9.96
N ILE A 221 5.75 -27.66 -10.91
CA ILE A 221 6.25 -27.40 -12.27
C ILE A 221 5.39 -26.35 -12.98
N GLN A 222 4.06 -26.45 -12.89
CA GLN A 222 3.16 -25.49 -13.53
C GLN A 222 3.36 -24.07 -12.96
N ASN A 223 3.33 -23.90 -11.64
CA ASN A 223 3.45 -22.60 -11.00
C ASN A 223 4.85 -21.99 -11.24
N ALA A 224 5.91 -22.81 -11.25
CA ALA A 224 7.25 -22.33 -11.57
C ALA A 224 7.36 -21.86 -13.03
N ARG A 225 6.67 -22.52 -13.98
CA ARG A 225 6.61 -22.07 -15.38
C ARG A 225 5.84 -20.76 -15.53
N GLU A 226 4.70 -20.62 -14.86
CA GLU A 226 3.93 -19.37 -14.84
C GLU A 226 4.79 -18.22 -14.28
N GLY A 227 5.51 -18.46 -13.18
CA GLY A 227 6.45 -17.47 -12.63
C GLY A 227 7.61 -17.13 -13.58
N LEU A 228 8.11 -18.11 -14.34
CA LEU A 228 9.14 -17.89 -15.36
C LEU A 228 8.62 -17.06 -16.55
N GLU A 229 7.36 -17.25 -16.96
CA GLU A 229 6.71 -16.44 -18.00
C GLU A 229 6.51 -14.97 -17.57
N MET A 230 6.29 -14.74 -16.26
CA MET A 230 6.14 -13.41 -15.68
C MET A 230 7.47 -12.67 -15.46
N HIS A 231 8.57 -13.40 -15.37
CA HIS A 231 9.86 -12.83 -14.96
C HIS A 231 10.46 -11.92 -16.05
N GLN A 232 11.08 -10.81 -15.63
CA GLN A 232 11.78 -9.87 -16.54
C GLN A 232 13.27 -9.71 -16.20
N GLY A 233 13.79 -10.58 -15.34
CA GLY A 233 15.14 -10.51 -14.79
C GLY A 233 16.22 -11.17 -15.65
N SER A 234 17.39 -11.36 -15.06
CA SER A 234 18.52 -12.08 -15.62
C SER A 234 18.32 -13.60 -15.59
N ARG A 235 19.23 -14.34 -16.25
CA ARG A 235 19.29 -15.81 -16.11
C ARG A 235 19.47 -16.28 -14.67
N SER A 236 20.20 -15.49 -13.86
CA SER A 236 20.36 -15.78 -12.43
C SER A 236 19.03 -15.67 -11.68
N ASP A 237 18.18 -14.70 -12.05
CA ASP A 237 16.86 -14.53 -11.44
C ASP A 237 15.88 -15.64 -11.87
N ALA A 238 16.01 -16.12 -13.11
CA ALA A 238 15.24 -17.24 -13.66
C ALA A 238 15.64 -18.59 -13.06
N ALA A 239 16.89 -18.72 -12.58
CA ALA A 239 17.47 -20.00 -12.14
C ALA A 239 16.64 -20.68 -11.05
N LYS A 240 16.02 -19.91 -10.15
CA LYS A 240 15.17 -20.42 -9.07
C LYS A 240 13.97 -21.23 -9.57
N PHE A 241 13.36 -20.80 -10.67
CA PHE A 241 12.22 -21.50 -11.27
C PHE A 241 12.67 -22.80 -11.92
N HIS A 242 13.77 -22.76 -12.68
CA HIS A 242 14.36 -23.95 -13.29
C HIS A 242 14.77 -24.97 -12.24
N TYR A 243 15.31 -24.53 -11.11
CA TYR A 243 15.71 -25.42 -10.03
C TYR A 243 14.52 -26.21 -9.48
N ILE A 244 13.42 -25.53 -9.10
CA ILE A 244 12.19 -26.19 -8.62
C ILE A 244 11.58 -27.13 -9.68
N ILE A 245 11.60 -26.73 -10.96
CA ILE A 245 11.13 -27.59 -12.06
C ILE A 245 12.01 -28.84 -12.16
N GLY A 246 13.33 -28.70 -12.07
CA GLY A 246 14.29 -29.80 -12.15
C GLY A 246 14.12 -30.81 -11.01
N GLU A 247 14.02 -30.34 -9.77
CA GLU A 247 13.77 -31.21 -8.61
C GLU A 247 12.42 -31.93 -8.73
N SER A 248 11.35 -31.20 -9.10
CA SER A 248 10.04 -31.80 -9.33
C SER A 248 10.04 -32.84 -10.47
N GLN A 249 10.88 -32.67 -11.49
CA GLN A 249 11.04 -33.64 -12.58
C GLN A 249 11.79 -34.89 -12.12
N LEU A 250 12.78 -34.77 -11.24
CA LEU A 250 13.46 -35.92 -10.64
C LEU A 250 12.49 -36.74 -9.78
N GLU A 251 11.72 -36.09 -8.90
CA GLU A 251 10.74 -36.75 -8.04
C GLU A 251 9.65 -37.48 -8.82
N THR A 252 9.35 -37.03 -10.05
CA THR A 252 8.39 -37.68 -10.95
C THR A 252 9.03 -38.68 -11.92
N GLY A 253 10.34 -38.97 -11.75
CA GLY A 253 11.09 -39.96 -12.54
C GLY A 253 11.50 -39.50 -13.95
N ASN A 254 11.27 -38.22 -14.29
CA ASN A 254 11.61 -37.67 -15.61
C ASN A 254 13.06 -37.14 -15.65
N LYS A 255 14.00 -38.05 -15.42
CA LYS A 255 15.41 -37.74 -15.20
C LYS A 255 16.07 -36.99 -16.38
N ALA A 256 15.80 -37.40 -17.61
CA ALA A 256 16.35 -36.75 -18.80
C ALA A 256 15.91 -35.28 -18.92
N SER A 257 14.64 -34.98 -18.64
CA SER A 257 14.14 -33.60 -18.66
C SER A 257 14.72 -32.79 -17.50
N ALA A 258 14.88 -33.40 -16.33
CA ALA A 258 15.50 -32.74 -15.17
C ALA A 258 16.91 -32.28 -15.49
N CYS A 259 17.71 -33.14 -16.15
CA CYS A 259 19.08 -32.83 -16.55
C CYS A 259 19.17 -31.63 -17.50
N GLU A 260 18.29 -31.54 -18.50
CA GLU A 260 18.25 -30.36 -19.37
C GLU A 260 17.78 -29.11 -18.61
N THR A 261 16.84 -29.26 -17.67
CA THR A 261 16.35 -28.15 -16.86
C THR A 261 17.44 -27.61 -15.91
N PHE A 262 18.23 -28.48 -15.28
CA PHE A 262 19.29 -28.06 -14.35
C PHE A 262 20.40 -27.27 -15.04
N LYS A 263 20.67 -27.47 -16.34
CA LYS A 263 21.58 -26.60 -17.10
C LYS A 263 21.12 -25.15 -17.10
N ASN A 264 19.80 -24.91 -17.08
CA ASN A 264 19.22 -23.57 -16.99
C ASN A 264 19.13 -23.05 -15.54
N ALA A 265 19.20 -23.94 -14.54
CA ALA A 265 19.29 -23.59 -13.12
C ALA A 265 20.73 -23.30 -12.66
N ALA A 266 21.73 -23.62 -13.47
CA ALA A 266 23.16 -23.51 -13.14
C ALA A 266 23.72 -22.06 -13.19
N TYR A 267 22.98 -21.10 -12.62
CA TYR A 267 23.33 -19.69 -12.55
C TYR A 267 23.04 -19.11 -11.16
N GLY A 268 23.78 -18.05 -10.78
CA GLY A 268 23.55 -17.33 -9.52
C GLY A 268 23.57 -18.24 -8.28
N ASP A 269 22.65 -18.00 -7.36
CA ASP A 269 22.54 -18.69 -6.06
C ASP A 269 22.18 -20.18 -6.17
N TYR A 270 21.75 -20.64 -7.35
CA TYR A 270 21.38 -22.01 -7.63
C TYR A 270 22.49 -22.80 -8.34
N GLN A 271 23.55 -22.12 -8.80
CA GLN A 271 24.59 -22.73 -9.64
C GLN A 271 25.24 -23.96 -8.99
N ALA A 272 25.70 -23.83 -7.75
CA ALA A 272 26.39 -24.93 -7.07
C ALA A 272 25.48 -26.16 -6.87
N ARG A 273 24.22 -25.93 -6.46
CA ARG A 273 23.24 -27.01 -6.23
C ARG A 273 22.81 -27.67 -7.54
N ALA A 274 22.55 -26.89 -8.59
CA ALA A 274 22.22 -27.44 -9.90
C ALA A 274 23.38 -28.25 -10.50
N ASN A 275 24.62 -27.77 -10.38
CA ASN A 275 25.80 -28.51 -10.85
C ASN A 275 25.97 -29.84 -10.11
N HIS A 276 25.70 -29.88 -8.80
CA HIS A 276 25.71 -31.12 -8.04
C HIS A 276 24.74 -32.16 -8.64
N TYR A 277 23.52 -31.77 -9.03
CA TYR A 277 22.61 -32.68 -9.73
C TYR A 277 23.13 -33.10 -11.11
N LEU A 278 23.69 -32.17 -11.89
CA LEU A 278 24.23 -32.49 -13.21
C LEU A 278 25.34 -33.55 -13.13
N GLU A 279 26.28 -33.39 -12.21
CA GLU A 279 27.42 -34.32 -12.05
C GLU A 279 26.98 -35.68 -11.50
N ASN A 280 26.07 -35.72 -10.54
CA ASN A 280 25.74 -36.97 -9.84
C ASN A 280 24.57 -37.72 -10.49
N GLU A 281 23.62 -37.01 -11.08
CA GLU A 281 22.44 -37.60 -11.67
C GLU A 281 22.56 -37.73 -13.19
N CYS A 282 23.20 -36.78 -13.90
CA CYS A 282 23.07 -36.70 -15.35
C CYS A 282 24.21 -37.34 -16.16
N ASP A 283 25.33 -37.69 -15.53
CA ASP A 283 26.54 -38.20 -16.21
C ASP A 283 26.37 -39.55 -16.94
N ASN A 284 25.25 -40.25 -16.75
CA ASN A 284 24.99 -41.58 -17.34
C ASN A 284 23.82 -41.62 -18.34
N LEU A 285 23.34 -40.46 -18.82
CA LEU A 285 22.25 -40.33 -19.80
C LEU A 285 22.77 -39.93 -21.18
#